data_AF-A0A358SVM8-F1
#
_entry.id   AF-A0A358SVM8-F1
#
_cell.length_a   1.000
_cell.length_b   1.000
_cell.length_c   1.000
_cell.angle_alpha   90.00
_cell.angle_beta   90.00
_cell.angle_gamma   90.00
#
_symmetry.space_group_name_H-M   'P 1'
#
loop_
_entity.id
_entity.type
_entity.pdbx_description
1 polymer ?
#
loop_
_entity_poly.entity_id
_entity_poly.type
_entity_poly.pdbx_seq_one_letter_code
_entity_poly.pdbx_strand_id
1 'polypeptide(L)'
;MPGWEAAEDYAELRRQEAAAPKLLYAIDAETSPSSPVTDVATLTGLATSAVAAGGGHVLDATQVVFPNGAITLVLILAESHLSIHTWPEENLIAIDLFSCGAIDGNTVISDLTGKLGLTAVSIRLLARGLPPGTNGSQE
;
A
#
# COMPACT_ATOMS: atom_id res chain seq x y z
N MET A 1 -3.12 5.01 25.55
CA MET A 1 -3.75 4.55 24.29
C MET A 1 -2.64 3.92 23.46
N PRO A 2 -2.64 2.61 23.17
CA PRO A 2 -1.60 2.03 22.33
C PRO A 2 -1.66 2.67 20.94
N GLY A 3 -0.51 3.13 20.41
CA GLY A 3 -0.38 3.76 19.09
C GLY A 3 -0.19 5.28 19.05
N TRP A 4 -0.32 5.99 20.18
CA TRP A 4 -0.12 7.45 20.20
C TRP A 4 1.36 7.87 20.12
N GLU A 5 2.22 7.20 20.89
CA GLU A 5 3.67 7.45 20.95
C GLU A 5 4.34 7.26 19.59
N ALA A 6 4.00 6.17 18.88
CA ALA A 6 4.53 5.91 17.56
C ALA A 6 4.12 7.00 16.55
N ALA A 7 2.96 7.64 16.69
CA ALA A 7 2.51 8.68 15.75
C ALA A 7 3.17 10.05 16.01
N GLU A 8 3.57 10.35 17.25
CA GLU A 8 4.23 11.62 17.58
C GLU A 8 5.61 11.74 16.93
N ASP A 9 6.37 10.64 16.87
CA ASP A 9 7.70 10.61 16.26
C ASP A 9 7.68 10.95 14.75
N TYR A 10 6.53 10.80 14.08
CA TYR A 10 6.36 11.11 12.64
C TYR A 10 5.56 12.41 12.40
N ALA A 11 5.29 13.21 13.43
CA ALA A 11 4.49 14.45 13.29
C ALA A 11 5.13 15.50 12.37
N GLU A 12 6.47 15.50 12.24
CA GLU A 12 7.19 16.39 11.33
C GLU A 12 7.12 15.91 9.88
N LEU A 13 7.21 14.60 9.64
CA LEU A 13 6.98 14.01 8.32
C LEU A 13 5.56 14.35 7.83
N ARG A 14 4.57 14.23 8.71
CA ARG A 14 3.15 14.60 8.48
C ARG A 14 2.95 16.00 7.95
N ARG A 15 3.78 16.95 8.37
CA ARG A 15 3.71 18.34 7.90
C ARG A 15 4.38 18.53 6.55
N GLN A 16 5.52 17.89 6.33
CA GLN A 16 6.29 17.99 5.08
C GLN A 16 5.53 17.33 3.91
N GLU A 17 4.85 16.22 4.18
CA GLU A 17 4.12 15.43 3.18
C GLU A 17 2.70 15.94 2.89
N ALA A 18 2.11 16.75 3.78
CA ALA A 18 0.78 17.34 3.58
C ALA A 18 0.68 18.14 2.26
N ALA A 19 1.78 18.78 1.84
CA ALA A 19 1.88 19.55 0.60
C ALA A 19 2.12 18.67 -0.65
N ALA A 20 2.47 17.39 -0.47
CA ALA A 20 2.75 16.48 -1.56
C ALA A 20 1.44 15.96 -2.20
N PRO A 21 1.46 15.66 -3.51
CA PRO A 21 0.32 15.05 -4.19
C PRO A 21 0.03 13.69 -3.55
N LYS A 22 -1.26 13.44 -3.32
CA LYS A 22 -1.74 12.16 -2.78
C LYS A 22 -2.10 11.29 -3.97
N LEU A 23 -1.48 10.12 -4.06
CA LEU A 23 -1.65 9.21 -5.17
C LEU A 23 -2.13 7.86 -4.65
N LEU A 24 -3.19 7.34 -5.27
CA LEU A 24 -3.60 5.95 -5.11
C LEU A 24 -3.14 5.18 -6.34
N TYR A 25 -2.29 4.20 -6.11
CA TYR A 25 -1.99 3.17 -7.08
C TYR A 25 -2.90 2.00 -6.79
N ALA A 26 -3.82 1.70 -7.70
CA ALA A 26 -4.70 0.55 -7.66
C ALA A 26 -4.19 -0.49 -8.67
N ILE A 27 -3.82 -1.67 -8.18
CA ILE A 27 -3.19 -2.72 -8.96
C ILE A 27 -4.07 -3.95 -8.90
N ASP A 28 -4.42 -4.47 -10.07
CA ASP A 28 -5.05 -5.79 -10.24
C ASP A 28 -4.06 -6.68 -10.98
N ALA A 29 -3.86 -7.92 -10.53
CA ALA A 29 -2.96 -8.85 -11.20
C ALA A 29 -3.38 -10.32 -11.03
N GLU A 30 -2.92 -11.16 -11.94
CA GLU A 30 -3.05 -12.61 -11.85
C GLU A 30 -1.91 -13.21 -11.02
N THR A 31 -2.25 -14.12 -10.12
CA THR A 31 -1.30 -14.88 -9.30
C THR A 31 -0.95 -16.19 -10.01
N SER A 32 0.28 -16.66 -9.80
CA SER A 32 0.72 -17.97 -10.30
C SER A 32 0.71 -19.01 -9.18
N PRO A 33 0.63 -20.32 -9.49
CA PRO A 33 0.72 -21.38 -8.46
C PRO A 33 2.01 -21.36 -7.64
N SER A 34 3.09 -20.77 -8.17
CA SER A 34 4.37 -20.56 -7.49
C SER A 34 4.43 -19.29 -6.64
N SER A 35 3.41 -18.43 -6.73
CA SER A 35 3.37 -17.16 -6.01
C SER A 35 3.13 -17.41 -4.51
N PRO A 36 3.84 -16.73 -3.60
CA PRO A 36 3.72 -16.96 -2.15
C PRO A 36 2.48 -16.28 -1.53
N VAL A 37 1.46 -15.94 -2.33
CA VAL A 37 0.29 -15.13 -1.93
C VAL A 37 -0.68 -15.82 -0.98
N THR A 38 -0.48 -17.11 -0.68
CA THR A 38 -1.23 -17.88 0.32
C THR A 38 -0.48 -18.05 1.65
N ASP A 39 0.79 -17.63 1.71
CA ASP A 39 1.58 -17.58 2.94
C ASP A 39 1.60 -16.15 3.49
N VAL A 40 0.85 -15.93 4.55
CA VAL A 40 0.73 -14.61 5.20
C VAL A 40 2.06 -14.08 5.71
N ALA A 41 2.95 -14.92 6.23
CA ALA A 41 4.22 -14.45 6.77
C ALA A 41 5.14 -13.98 5.64
N THR A 42 5.21 -14.76 4.55
CA THR A 42 5.98 -14.39 3.36
C THR A 42 5.40 -13.14 2.68
N LEU A 43 4.07 -13.08 2.50
CA LEU A 43 3.40 -11.92 1.91
C LEU A 43 3.66 -10.63 2.71
N THR A 44 3.50 -10.67 4.03
CA THR A 44 3.76 -9.52 4.91
C THR A 44 5.23 -9.09 4.87
N GLY A 45 6.17 -10.04 4.86
CA GLY A 45 7.60 -9.75 4.76
C GLY A 45 8.00 -9.11 3.43
N LEU A 46 7.48 -9.62 2.30
CA LEU A 46 7.75 -9.07 0.97
C LEU A 46 7.13 -7.68 0.81
N ALA A 47 5.87 -7.49 1.25
CA ALA A 47 5.21 -6.19 1.21
C ALA A 47 5.93 -5.14 2.05
N THR A 48 6.35 -5.50 3.27
CA THR A 48 7.14 -4.62 4.16
C THR A 48 8.48 -4.25 3.52
N SER A 49 9.16 -5.23 2.92
CA SER A 49 10.42 -5.00 2.22
C SER A 49 10.26 -4.08 1.00
N ALA A 50 9.18 -4.23 0.24
CA ALA A 50 8.90 -3.38 -0.92
C ALA A 50 8.61 -1.93 -0.51
N VAL A 51 7.84 -1.73 0.57
CA VAL A 51 7.62 -0.39 1.14
C VAL A 51 8.95 0.25 1.53
N ALA A 52 9.83 -0.49 2.21
CA ALA A 52 11.15 0.00 2.60
C ALA A 52 12.03 0.34 1.38
N ALA A 53 11.95 -0.44 0.30
CA ALA A 53 12.68 -0.17 -0.95
C ALA A 53 12.25 1.15 -1.62
N GLY A 54 10.97 1.53 -1.48
CA GLY A 54 10.45 2.82 -1.91
C GLY A 54 10.68 3.96 -0.91
N GLY A 55 11.45 3.74 0.16
CA GLY A 55 11.71 4.73 1.21
C GLY A 55 10.58 4.92 2.22
N GLY A 56 9.55 4.05 2.21
CA GLY A 56 8.44 4.11 3.14
C GLY A 56 8.72 3.46 4.49
N HIS A 57 7.95 3.87 5.50
CA HIS A 57 8.03 3.34 6.85
C HIS A 57 6.71 2.66 7.23
N VAL A 58 6.76 1.36 7.55
CA VAL A 58 5.64 0.60 8.10
C VAL A 58 5.60 0.82 9.60
N LEU A 59 4.48 1.34 10.10
CA LEU A 59 4.25 1.55 11.54
C LEU A 59 3.60 0.35 12.20
N ASP A 60 2.69 -0.31 11.48
CA ASP A 60 1.95 -1.46 11.98
C ASP A 60 1.45 -2.32 10.81
N ALA A 61 1.14 -3.58 11.08
CA ALA A 61 0.63 -4.53 10.11
C ALA A 61 -0.52 -5.34 10.71
N THR A 62 -1.65 -5.40 10.00
CA THR A 62 -2.80 -6.24 10.39
C THR A 62 -3.19 -7.14 9.23
N GLN A 63 -3.57 -8.37 9.56
CA GLN A 63 -3.80 -9.41 8.57
C GLN A 63 -4.88 -10.40 9.01
N VAL A 64 -5.64 -10.90 8.05
CA VAL A 64 -6.65 -11.94 8.23
C VAL A 64 -6.46 -13.00 7.16
N VAL A 65 -6.38 -14.26 7.57
CA VAL A 65 -6.37 -15.42 6.68
C VAL A 65 -7.74 -16.09 6.75
N PHE A 66 -8.37 -16.27 5.59
CA PHE A 66 -9.69 -16.87 5.46
C PHE A 66 -9.59 -18.40 5.27
N PRO A 67 -10.68 -19.16 5.50
CA PRO A 67 -10.65 -20.64 5.42
C PRO A 67 -10.24 -21.22 4.06
N ASN A 68 -10.45 -20.48 2.97
CA ASN A 68 -10.01 -20.84 1.61
C ASN A 68 -8.54 -20.49 1.32
N GLY A 69 -7.80 -19.94 2.29
CA GLY A 69 -6.43 -19.48 2.12
C GLY A 69 -6.31 -18.07 1.52
N ALA A 70 -7.43 -17.37 1.30
CA ALA A 70 -7.40 -15.95 0.95
C ALA A 70 -6.81 -15.12 2.09
N ILE A 71 -6.20 -13.99 1.74
CA ILE A 71 -5.53 -13.09 2.69
C ILE A 71 -6.01 -11.68 2.44
N THR A 72 -6.38 -10.99 3.53
CA THR A 72 -6.39 -9.53 3.58
C THR A 72 -5.24 -9.07 4.46
N LEU A 73 -4.35 -8.25 3.92
CA LEU A 73 -3.23 -7.63 4.63
C LEU A 73 -3.34 -6.11 4.49
N VAL A 74 -3.12 -5.39 5.59
CA VAL A 74 -3.00 -3.93 5.59
C VAL A 74 -1.73 -3.55 6.35
N LEU A 75 -0.82 -2.87 5.66
CA LEU A 75 0.32 -2.18 6.24
C LEU A 75 -0.08 -0.73 6.49
N ILE A 76 -0.02 -0.32 7.75
CA ILE A 76 -0.22 1.06 8.16
C ILE A 76 1.12 1.77 7.98
N LEU A 77 1.15 2.77 7.11
CA LEU A 77 2.33 3.58 6.86
C LEU A 77 2.22 4.88 7.65
N ALA A 78 3.32 5.65 7.78
CA ALA A 78 3.32 6.91 8.54
C ALA A 78 2.17 7.86 8.17
N GLU A 79 1.75 7.87 6.91
CA GLU A 79 0.74 8.81 6.40
C GLU A 79 -0.30 8.21 5.44
N SER A 80 -0.22 6.90 5.20
CA SER A 80 -1.03 6.23 4.21
C SER A 80 -1.20 4.75 4.53
N HIS A 81 -1.38 3.91 3.53
CA HIS A 81 -1.48 2.47 3.70
C HIS A 81 -1.07 1.75 2.42
N LEU A 82 -0.67 0.49 2.60
CA LEU A 82 -0.67 -0.51 1.54
C LEU A 82 -1.63 -1.62 1.96
N SER A 83 -2.65 -1.90 1.15
CA SER A 83 -3.53 -3.05 1.37
C SER A 83 -3.39 -4.08 0.25
N ILE A 84 -3.48 -5.35 0.61
CA ILE A 84 -3.45 -6.50 -0.30
C ILE A 84 -4.65 -7.37 0.00
N HIS A 85 -5.36 -7.77 -1.05
CA HIS A 85 -6.43 -8.74 -1.01
C HIS A 85 -6.16 -9.85 -2.04
N THR A 86 -6.28 -11.10 -1.62
CA THR A 86 -6.08 -12.26 -2.50
C THR A 86 -7.37 -13.06 -2.63
N TRP A 87 -7.61 -13.59 -3.84
CA TRP A 87 -8.68 -14.53 -4.16
C TRP A 87 -8.07 -15.75 -4.85
N PRO A 88 -7.64 -16.77 -4.07
CA PRO A 88 -7.04 -17.98 -4.61
C PRO A 88 -7.92 -18.70 -5.64
N GLU A 89 -9.24 -18.66 -5.46
CA GLU A 89 -10.23 -19.25 -6.37
C GLU A 89 -10.27 -18.61 -7.76
N GLU A 90 -9.84 -17.35 -7.88
CA GLU A 90 -9.82 -16.58 -9.13
C GLU A 90 -8.39 -16.38 -9.65
N ASN A 91 -7.37 -16.87 -8.94
CA ASN A 91 -5.97 -16.52 -9.15
C ASN A 91 -5.76 -15.00 -9.22
N LEU A 92 -6.45 -14.25 -8.36
CA LEU A 92 -6.47 -12.79 -8.39
C LEU A 92 -5.82 -12.20 -7.13
N ILE A 93 -5.10 -11.11 -7.32
CA ILE A 93 -4.64 -10.24 -6.23
C ILE A 93 -4.95 -8.79 -6.59
N ALA A 94 -5.50 -8.07 -5.61
CA ALA A 94 -5.67 -6.62 -5.67
C ALA A 94 -4.76 -5.96 -4.64
N ILE A 95 -4.03 -4.93 -5.04
CA ILE A 95 -3.14 -4.16 -4.19
C ILE A 95 -3.49 -2.70 -4.33
N ASP A 96 -3.68 -2.02 -3.20
CA ASP A 96 -3.82 -0.58 -3.14
C ASP A 96 -2.64 -0.01 -2.38
N LEU A 97 -1.83 0.81 -3.05
CA LEU A 97 -0.84 1.66 -2.41
C LEU A 97 -1.34 3.09 -2.43
N PHE A 98 -1.80 3.56 -1.28
CA PHE A 98 -2.00 4.99 -1.09
C PHE A 98 -0.68 5.58 -0.61
N SER A 99 -0.23 6.68 -1.21
CA SER A 99 1.02 7.34 -0.83
C SER A 99 0.92 8.86 -0.95
N CYS A 100 1.64 9.52 -0.04
CA CYS A 100 2.05 10.91 -0.17
C CYS A 100 3.45 10.92 -0.79
N GLY A 101 3.83 11.99 -1.48
CA GLY A 101 5.04 12.05 -2.33
C GLY A 101 6.41 11.85 -1.67
N ALA A 102 6.49 11.41 -0.40
CA ALA A 102 7.74 10.94 0.22
C ALA A 102 8.09 9.49 -0.11
N ILE A 103 7.11 8.67 -0.51
CA ILE A 103 7.33 7.27 -0.89
C ILE A 103 7.39 7.17 -2.42
N ASP A 104 8.40 6.51 -2.97
CA ASP A 104 8.43 6.15 -4.38
C ASP A 104 7.51 4.96 -4.66
N GLY A 105 6.23 5.26 -4.88
CA GLY A 105 5.21 4.24 -5.12
C GLY A 105 5.49 3.36 -6.35
N ASN A 106 6.16 3.87 -7.38
CA ASN A 106 6.53 3.05 -8.54
C ASN A 106 7.55 1.99 -8.17
N THR A 107 8.55 2.37 -7.36
CA THR A 107 9.54 1.41 -6.84
C THR A 107 8.88 0.36 -5.94
N VAL A 108 7.98 0.76 -5.04
CA VAL A 108 7.23 -0.19 -4.18
C VAL A 108 6.46 -1.20 -5.04
N ILE A 109 5.72 -0.74 -6.05
CA ILE A 109 4.87 -1.62 -6.87
C ILE A 109 5.72 -2.51 -7.76
N SER A 110 6.75 -1.96 -8.41
CA SER A 110 7.64 -2.75 -9.27
C SER A 110 8.37 -3.85 -8.49
N ASP A 111 8.86 -3.53 -7.29
CA ASP A 111 9.54 -4.50 -6.43
C ASP A 111 8.57 -5.55 -5.89
N LEU A 112 7.38 -5.14 -5.43
CA LEU A 112 6.37 -6.04 -4.89
C LEU A 112 5.82 -7.00 -5.96
N THR A 113 5.44 -6.48 -7.12
CA THR A 113 4.91 -7.29 -8.24
C THR A 113 5.95 -8.29 -8.73
N GLY A 114 7.22 -7.89 -8.81
CA GLY A 114 8.35 -8.77 -9.16
C GLY A 114 8.60 -9.87 -8.14
N LYS A 115 8.67 -9.52 -6.84
CA LYS A 115 8.89 -10.47 -5.75
C LYS A 115 7.77 -11.49 -5.59
N LEU A 116 6.53 -11.07 -5.85
CA LEU A 116 5.36 -11.96 -5.81
C LEU A 116 5.20 -12.78 -7.10
N GLY A 117 5.97 -12.51 -8.15
CA GLY A 117 5.85 -13.20 -9.43
C GLY A 117 4.46 -13.04 -10.05
N LEU A 118 3.88 -11.83 -9.96
CA LEU A 118 2.55 -11.53 -10.50
C LEU A 118 2.60 -11.43 -12.03
N THR A 119 1.49 -11.79 -12.66
CA THR A 119 1.31 -11.74 -14.11
C THR A 119 0.08 -10.92 -14.47
N ALA A 120 -0.07 -10.53 -15.75
CA ALA A 120 -1.20 -9.72 -16.22
C ALA A 120 -1.46 -8.45 -15.36
N VAL A 121 -0.39 -7.79 -14.91
CA VAL A 121 -0.47 -6.66 -13.97
C VAL A 121 -1.08 -5.43 -14.66
N SER A 122 -2.20 -4.95 -14.11
CA SER A 122 -2.87 -3.71 -14.49
C SER A 122 -2.72 -2.68 -13.37
N ILE A 123 -2.11 -1.53 -13.67
CA ILE A 123 -1.89 -0.45 -12.70
C ILE A 123 -2.72 0.77 -13.11
N ARG A 124 -3.55 1.26 -12.20
CA ARG A 124 -4.28 2.52 -12.34
C ARG A 124 -3.77 3.51 -11.31
N LEU A 125 -3.36 4.69 -11.77
CA LEU A 125 -2.92 5.79 -10.90
C LEU A 125 -4.02 6.84 -10.80
N LEU A 126 -4.43 7.14 -9.56
CA LEU A 126 -5.46 8.12 -9.28
C LEU A 126 -4.89 9.22 -8.38
N ALA A 127 -5.01 10.47 -8.82
CA ALA A 127 -4.80 11.61 -7.95
C ALA A 127 -5.92 11.67 -6.89
N ARG A 128 -5.54 11.91 -5.64
CA ARG A 128 -6.43 12.01 -4.49
C ARG A 128 -6.29 13.40 -3.86
N GLY A 129 -7.36 13.87 -3.23
CA GLY A 129 -7.42 15.20 -2.63
C GLY A 129 -8.25 16.17 -3.48
N LEU A 130 -8.33 17.41 -2.99
CA LEU A 130 -9.09 18.45 -3.67
C LEU A 130 -8.33 18.96 -4.88
N PRO A 131 -9.02 19.29 -5.99
CA PRO A 131 -8.39 20.00 -7.09
C PRO A 131 -7.86 21.35 -6.58
N PRO A 132 -6.71 21.82 -7.09
CA PRO A 132 -6.21 23.13 -6.72
C PRO A 132 -7.23 24.20 -7.13
N GLY A 133 -7.86 24.88 -6.15
CA GLY A 133 -8.68 26.07 -6.41
C GLY A 133 -10.14 26.09 -5.93
N THR A 134 -10.58 25.29 -4.98
CA THR A 134 -11.85 25.59 -4.25
C THR A 134 -11.57 26.35 -2.96
N ASN A 135 -10.83 27.46 -3.04
CA ASN A 135 -11.01 28.52 -2.04
C ASN A 135 -12.34 29.18 -2.39
N GLY A 136 -13.37 28.86 -1.59
CA GLY A 136 -14.63 29.56 -1.62
C GLY A 136 -14.38 31.06 -1.62
N SER A 137 -14.99 31.72 -2.58
CA SER A 137 -15.25 33.15 -2.65
C SER A 137 -15.40 33.77 -1.26
N GLN A 138 -14.52 34.73 -0.95
CA GLN A 138 -14.90 35.82 -0.05
C GLN A 138 -16.10 36.53 -0.70
N GLU A 139 -17.29 36.36 -0.13
CA GLU A 139 -18.34 37.38 -0.12
C GLU A 139 -18.26 38.15 1.21
#